data_AF-A0A7Z0C6K2-F1
#
_entry.id   AF-A0A7Z0C6K2-F1
#
_cell.length_a   1.000
_cell.length_b   1.000
_cell.length_c   1.000
_cell.angle_alpha   90.00
_cell.angle_beta   90.00
_cell.angle_gamma   90.00
#
_symmetry.space_group_name_H-M   'P 1'
#
loop_
_entity.id
_entity.type
_entity.pdbx_description
1 polymer ?
#
loop_
_entity_poly.entity_id
_entity_poly.type
_entity_poly.pdbx_seq_one_letter_code
_entity_poly.pdbx_strand_id
1 'polypeptide(L)'
;MAAGAGDVLALSVHGPRGVVDLVVPAAATVADVAAEYAAQLGLPGPPDLVAGSAGSAGAGVLDPARSLREVGVGAGALLVALEPAAVGVLATSGDPRPVAPGSGHEQVPGPGAPVLLGLAAAAGVLAGWAGATADGGPRTATVVLLVLAALVAALPVGAPGVPAGHRAVLAPVYAGAAAYAVVWEPVPDRWPVLLGVVALVSAVAAGVARVLTPGRSEALRVWTMVGVALFVLTTLGALVGAPAQVVWSVLLALALLAPRFVPGLAVDVPDQLLVDLERLSVNAWSARERPVGRRGRTVVPPDLVTDVAARGAVVITSACVAVLAVVAVAAPALLASVPHTPDVVGARALALLAGAALLLAARSYRHRAARALLRLAGLGAWLALLVDLAAALREGAGLLVGGAAVALALALVAAAVATGRGWRSAWWSRRAEVLEGFVGALALASLVPATGLFRLLWESVPDV
;
A
#
# COMPACT_ATOMS: atom_id res chain seq x y z
N MET A 1 -11.59 56.09 -16.44
CA MET A 1 -10.30 55.53 -15.98
C MET A 1 -10.56 54.82 -14.66
N ALA A 2 -10.71 53.49 -14.70
CA ALA A 2 -10.96 52.68 -13.52
C ALA A 2 -9.62 52.24 -12.91
N ALA A 3 -9.40 52.55 -11.64
CA ALA A 3 -8.24 52.09 -10.87
C ALA A 3 -8.30 50.56 -10.77
N GLY A 4 -7.24 49.87 -11.20
CA GLY A 4 -7.13 48.42 -11.16
C GLY A 4 -7.15 47.91 -9.72
N ALA A 5 -8.02 46.95 -9.44
CA ALA A 5 -7.97 46.17 -8.20
C ALA A 5 -6.57 45.54 -8.08
N GLY A 6 -5.79 46.00 -7.10
CA GLY A 6 -4.46 45.48 -6.82
C GLY A 6 -4.53 43.99 -6.51
N ASP A 7 -3.57 43.23 -7.03
CA ASP A 7 -3.43 41.79 -6.80
C ASP A 7 -3.12 41.56 -5.30
N VAL A 8 -4.09 41.02 -4.54
CA VAL A 8 -4.00 40.79 -3.10
C VAL A 8 -3.73 39.32 -2.82
N LEU A 9 -2.77 39.03 -1.93
CA LEU A 9 -2.40 37.69 -1.50
C LEU A 9 -2.88 37.44 -0.08
N ALA A 10 -3.63 36.35 0.14
CA ALA A 10 -3.88 35.80 1.47
C ALA A 10 -2.77 34.81 1.80
N LEU A 11 -2.10 34.94 2.94
CA LEU A 11 -0.99 34.08 3.36
C LEU A 11 -1.00 33.87 4.88
N SER A 12 -0.42 32.76 5.34
CA SER A 12 -0.35 32.43 6.78
C SER A 12 1.10 32.43 7.22
N VAL A 13 1.44 33.18 8.26
CA VAL A 13 2.78 33.22 8.85
C VAL A 13 2.76 32.41 10.15
N HIS A 14 3.56 31.34 10.19
CA HIS A 14 3.76 30.48 11.36
C HIS A 14 5.06 30.81 12.06
N GLY A 15 5.02 31.03 13.37
CA GLY A 15 6.21 31.13 14.19
C GLY A 15 5.99 30.60 15.60
N PRO A 16 7.01 30.62 16.46
CA PRO A 16 6.96 30.04 17.79
C PRO A 16 5.92 30.70 18.72
N ARG A 17 5.51 31.94 18.42
CA ARG A 17 4.51 32.70 19.18
C ARG A 17 3.08 32.58 18.64
N GLY A 18 2.87 31.87 17.54
CA GLY A 18 1.55 31.64 16.96
C GLY A 18 1.51 31.81 15.45
N VAL A 19 0.29 31.70 14.92
CA VAL A 19 -0.03 31.78 13.50
C VAL A 19 -0.84 33.05 13.25
N VAL A 20 -0.47 33.79 12.21
CA VAL A 20 -1.20 34.99 11.78
C VAL A 20 -1.56 34.84 10.31
N ASP A 21 -2.84 34.99 10.00
CA ASP A 21 -3.34 35.05 8.63
C ASP A 21 -3.35 36.50 8.17
N LEU A 22 -2.56 36.79 7.13
CA LEU A 22 -2.37 38.14 6.59
C LEU A 22 -2.94 38.23 5.17
N VAL A 23 -3.50 39.39 4.87
CA VAL A 23 -3.97 39.76 3.54
C VAL A 23 -3.15 40.96 3.10
N VAL A 24 -2.21 40.74 2.20
CA VAL A 24 -1.18 41.72 1.81
C VAL A 24 -1.15 41.91 0.30
N PRO A 25 -0.87 43.13 -0.21
CA PRO A 25 -0.66 43.35 -1.63
C PRO A 25 0.50 42.49 -2.16
N ALA A 26 0.40 41.98 -3.39
CA ALA A 26 1.46 41.17 -4.01
C ALA A 26 2.79 41.94 -4.19
N ALA A 27 2.72 43.28 -4.19
CA ALA A 27 3.87 44.16 -4.25
C ALA A 27 4.54 44.42 -2.87
N ALA A 28 3.94 43.96 -1.77
CA ALA A 28 4.53 44.10 -0.44
C ALA A 28 5.86 43.35 -0.36
N THR A 29 6.80 43.88 0.42
CA THR A 29 8.09 43.24 0.64
C THR A 29 7.99 42.17 1.73
N VAL A 30 8.94 41.25 1.74
CA VAL A 30 9.05 40.23 2.81
C VAL A 30 9.24 40.90 4.18
N ALA A 31 9.97 42.03 4.25
CA ALA A 31 10.13 42.81 5.48
C ALA A 31 8.81 43.39 6.00
N ASP A 32 7.92 43.86 5.11
CA ASP A 32 6.62 44.40 5.50
C ASP A 32 5.75 43.32 6.16
N VAL A 33 5.76 42.11 5.60
CA VAL A 33 5.04 40.95 6.16
C VAL A 33 5.62 40.53 7.51
N ALA A 34 6.96 40.53 7.65
CA ALA A 34 7.63 40.21 8.90
C ALA A 34 7.33 41.24 10.00
N ALA A 35 7.30 42.53 9.64
CA ALA A 35 6.96 43.62 10.54
C ALA A 35 5.50 43.54 11.01
N GLU A 36 4.57 43.23 10.10
CA GLU A 36 3.15 43.05 10.43
C GLU A 36 2.92 41.84 11.35
N TYR A 37 3.60 40.72 11.08
CA TYR A 37 3.60 39.56 11.97
C TYR A 37 4.14 39.90 13.37
N ALA A 38 5.26 40.64 13.43
CA ALA A 38 5.85 41.07 14.69
C ALA A 38 4.93 42.04 15.46
N ALA A 39 4.28 42.97 14.77
CA ALA A 39 3.35 43.92 15.37
C ALA A 39 2.14 43.22 15.99
N GLN A 40 1.53 42.27 15.28
CA GLN A 40 0.34 41.55 15.76
C GLN A 40 0.63 40.61 16.94
N LEU A 41 1.84 40.06 17.03
CA LEU A 41 2.25 39.16 18.12
C LEU A 41 3.11 39.84 19.20
N GLY A 42 3.31 41.16 19.12
CA GLY A 42 4.09 41.93 20.09
C GLY A 42 5.56 41.49 20.17
N LEU A 43 6.17 41.13 19.05
CA LEU A 43 7.58 40.75 18.99
C LEU A 43 8.48 42.00 19.00
N PRO A 44 9.69 41.91 19.60
CA PRO A 44 10.61 43.04 19.71
C PRO A 44 11.23 43.48 18.36
N GLY A 45 11.11 42.66 17.31
CA GLY A 45 11.59 42.98 15.96
C GLY A 45 11.04 41.99 14.91
N PRO A 46 11.12 42.35 13.62
CA PRO A 46 10.66 41.50 12.53
C PRO A 46 11.53 40.23 12.41
N PRO A 47 10.94 39.03 12.40
CA PRO A 47 11.68 37.77 12.23
C PRO A 47 12.06 37.52 10.76
N ASP A 48 13.06 36.66 10.55
CA ASP A 48 13.40 36.17 9.23
C ASP A 48 12.30 35.21 8.73
N LEU A 49 11.84 35.40 7.50
CA LEU A 49 10.77 34.57 6.92
C LEU A 49 11.35 33.54 5.95
N VAL A 50 10.85 32.31 6.02
CA VAL A 50 11.16 31.22 5.08
C VAL A 50 9.89 30.79 4.37
N ALA A 51 9.96 30.52 3.07
CA ALA A 51 8.83 29.94 2.34
C ALA A 51 8.60 28.48 2.77
N GLY A 52 7.50 28.23 3.48
CA GLY A 52 7.02 26.90 3.85
C GLY A 52 6.30 26.22 2.69
N SER A 53 6.95 26.10 1.51
CA SER A 53 6.36 25.26 0.46
C SER A 53 6.53 23.79 0.84
N ALA A 54 5.41 23.10 1.02
CA ALA A 54 5.37 21.66 1.22
C ALA A 54 5.95 20.93 -0.01
N GLY A 55 7.26 20.80 -0.07
CA GLY A 55 7.96 20.12 -1.16
C GLY A 55 9.36 20.61 -1.49
N SER A 56 9.79 21.81 -1.08
CA SER A 56 11.16 22.27 -1.31
C SER A 56 12.03 22.02 -0.08
N ALA A 57 12.65 20.84 0.00
CA ALA A 57 13.87 20.69 0.77
C ALA A 57 14.90 21.68 0.19
N GLY A 58 15.09 22.83 0.86
CA GLY A 58 16.00 23.88 0.42
C GLY A 58 15.41 25.31 0.32
N ALA A 59 14.30 25.64 0.98
CA ALA A 59 13.87 27.04 1.05
C ALA A 59 14.82 27.82 1.98
N GLY A 60 15.75 28.59 1.39
CA GLY A 60 16.58 29.55 2.12
C GLY A 60 15.73 30.68 2.71
N VAL A 61 16.32 31.43 3.65
CA VAL A 61 15.73 32.66 4.20
C VAL A 61 15.37 33.59 3.04
N LEU A 62 14.13 34.08 3.04
CA LEU A 62 13.65 34.99 2.01
C LEU A 62 14.33 36.35 2.18
N ASP A 63 14.79 36.91 1.07
CA ASP A 63 15.42 38.23 1.05
C ASP A 63 14.39 39.30 1.48
N PRO A 64 14.61 40.02 2.61
CA PRO A 64 13.64 40.97 3.16
C PRO A 64 13.31 42.12 2.22
N ALA A 65 14.21 42.47 1.30
CA ALA A 65 14.05 43.59 0.37
C ALA A 65 13.22 43.25 -0.88
N ARG A 66 13.00 41.96 -1.17
CA ARG A 66 12.27 41.54 -2.37
C ARG A 66 10.76 41.53 -2.15
N SER A 67 10.01 41.81 -3.22
CA SER A 67 8.56 41.70 -3.20
C SER A 67 8.10 40.24 -3.15
N LEU A 68 6.95 39.98 -2.54
CA LEU A 68 6.34 38.64 -2.47
C LEU A 68 6.20 38.00 -3.87
N ARG A 69 5.88 38.83 -4.88
CA ARG A 69 5.78 38.41 -6.28
C ARG A 69 7.11 37.96 -6.87
N GLU A 70 8.21 38.67 -6.60
CA GLU A 70 9.55 38.30 -7.08
C GLU A 70 10.08 37.01 -6.46
N VAL A 71 9.69 36.77 -5.20
CA VAL A 71 10.04 35.56 -4.45
C VAL A 71 9.13 34.37 -4.84
N GLY A 72 8.09 34.61 -5.63
CA GLY A 72 7.16 33.57 -6.09
C GLY A 72 6.17 33.13 -5.01
N VAL A 73 5.92 33.96 -4.01
CA VAL A 73 4.92 33.70 -2.96
C VAL A 73 3.52 33.96 -3.54
N GLY A 74 2.71 32.91 -3.63
CA GLY A 74 1.34 32.98 -4.12
C GLY A 74 0.30 33.07 -3.00
N ALA A 75 -0.97 33.28 -3.38
CA ALA A 75 -2.09 33.21 -2.45
C ALA A 75 -2.21 31.78 -1.86
N GLY A 76 -2.44 31.69 -0.56
CA GLY A 76 -2.43 30.47 0.24
C GLY A 76 -1.04 30.01 0.67
N ALA A 77 0.01 30.82 0.47
CA ALA A 77 1.35 30.46 0.90
C ALA A 77 1.51 30.46 2.43
N LEU A 78 2.29 29.51 2.93
CA LEU A 78 2.71 29.41 4.31
C LEU A 78 4.12 29.97 4.45
N LEU A 79 4.31 30.99 5.28
CA LEU A 79 5.63 31.51 5.64
C LEU A 79 5.98 31.08 7.05
N VAL A 80 7.25 30.77 7.31
CA VAL A 80 7.74 30.37 8.63
C VAL A 80 8.64 31.48 9.17
N ALA A 81 8.26 32.07 10.30
CA ALA A 81 9.07 33.02 11.03
C ALA A 81 10.12 32.28 11.88
N LEU A 82 11.39 32.53 11.57
CA LEU A 82 12.54 32.08 12.36
C LEU A 82 12.84 33.13 13.43
N GLU A 83 12.96 32.71 14.69
CA GLU A 83 13.52 33.61 15.70
C GLU A 83 15.00 33.88 15.37
N PRO A 84 15.45 35.14 15.46
CA PRO A 84 16.88 35.43 15.38
C PRO A 84 17.55 34.69 16.54
N ALA A 85 18.46 33.76 16.21
CA ALA A 85 19.27 33.10 17.21
C ALA A 85 20.00 34.18 18.01
N ALA A 86 19.66 34.33 19.29
CA ALA A 86 20.33 35.28 20.16
C ALA A 86 21.81 34.91 20.24
N VAL A 87 22.65 35.66 19.53
CA VAL A 87 24.10 35.61 19.70
C VAL A 87 24.40 36.17 21.08
N GLY A 88 24.65 35.28 22.04
CA GLY A 88 25.27 35.59 23.32
C GLY A 88 24.33 36.19 24.37
N VAL A 89 23.55 35.35 25.05
CA VAL A 89 23.23 35.57 26.47
C VAL A 89 23.43 34.25 27.21
N LEU A 90 24.31 34.33 28.21
CA LEU A 90 24.65 33.28 29.16
C LEU A 90 23.40 32.59 29.70
N ALA A 91 23.49 31.26 29.75
CA ALA A 91 22.59 30.41 30.50
C ALA A 91 22.51 30.89 31.95
N THR A 92 21.37 31.49 32.32
CA THR A 92 20.97 31.59 33.71
C THR A 92 19.48 31.29 33.86
N SER A 93 19.24 30.13 34.50
CA SER A 93 18.13 29.84 35.39
C SER A 93 16.70 29.93 34.84
N GLY A 94 16.30 28.82 34.21
CA GLY A 94 14.93 28.32 34.22
C GLY A 94 15.01 26.81 34.13
N ASP A 95 15.15 26.15 35.28
CA ASP A 95 15.37 24.70 35.45
C ASP A 95 14.38 23.88 34.60
N PRO A 96 14.78 23.37 33.43
CA PRO A 96 14.03 22.33 32.76
C PRO A 96 14.42 21.06 33.51
N ARG A 97 13.53 20.57 34.37
CA ARG A 97 13.66 19.21 34.89
C ARG A 97 14.10 18.32 33.73
N PRO A 98 15.26 17.65 33.82
CA PRO A 98 15.65 16.73 32.78
C PRO A 98 14.54 15.69 32.72
N VAL A 99 13.77 15.72 31.63
CA VAL A 99 13.03 14.55 31.20
C VAL A 99 14.11 13.48 31.10
N ALA A 100 14.12 12.58 32.09
CA ALA A 100 15.00 11.43 32.08
C ALA A 100 14.92 10.84 30.66
N PRO A 101 16.04 10.45 30.02
CA PRO A 101 16.00 9.84 28.71
C PRO A 101 15.15 8.58 28.82
N GLY A 102 13.86 8.73 28.48
CA GLY A 102 12.90 7.67 28.44
C GLY A 102 13.37 6.72 27.37
N SER A 103 13.84 5.57 27.83
CA SER A 103 14.04 4.35 27.08
C SER A 103 13.00 4.22 25.95
N GLY A 104 13.46 4.28 24.70
CA GLY A 104 12.66 3.93 23.53
C GLY A 104 12.54 5.01 22.47
N HIS A 105 13.64 5.61 22.01
CA HIS A 105 13.65 6.01 20.60
C HIS A 105 13.50 4.71 19.78
N GLU A 106 12.30 4.43 19.28
CA GLU A 106 12.10 3.47 18.19
C GLU A 106 13.09 3.86 17.10
N GLN A 107 14.20 3.13 17.01
CA GLN A 107 15.18 3.31 15.95
C GLN A 107 14.46 3.07 14.64
N VAL A 108 14.14 4.17 13.95
CA VAL A 108 13.55 4.13 12.62
C VAL A 108 14.54 3.36 11.73
N PRO A 109 14.14 2.22 11.14
CA PRO A 109 15.04 1.42 10.31
C PRO A 109 15.63 2.29 9.20
N GLY A 110 16.94 2.17 8.98
CA GLY A 110 17.57 2.81 7.84
C GLY A 110 16.91 2.37 6.52
N PRO A 111 16.97 3.19 5.46
CA PRO A 111 16.25 2.95 4.21
C PRO A 111 16.61 1.62 3.51
N GLY A 112 17.73 0.98 3.85
CA GLY A 112 18.16 -0.32 3.33
C GLY A 112 17.55 -1.55 4.02
N ALA A 113 17.00 -1.42 5.23
CA ALA A 113 16.42 -2.53 5.98
C ALA A 113 15.32 -3.32 5.22
N PRO A 114 14.33 -2.68 4.55
CA PRO A 114 13.30 -3.42 3.83
C PRO A 114 13.85 -4.19 2.62
N VAL A 115 14.90 -3.67 1.96
CA VAL A 115 15.55 -4.34 0.82
C VAL A 115 16.23 -5.61 1.29
N LEU A 116 16.97 -5.56 2.39
CA LEU A 116 17.64 -6.73 2.97
C LEU A 116 16.64 -7.79 3.42
N LEU A 117 15.53 -7.39 4.06
CA LEU A 117 14.46 -8.32 4.42
C LEU A 117 13.82 -8.96 3.18
N GLY A 118 13.61 -8.18 2.11
CA GLY A 118 13.11 -8.69 0.84
C GLY A 118 14.07 -9.71 0.20
N LEU A 119 15.37 -9.44 0.21
CA LEU A 119 16.40 -10.37 -0.28
C LEU A 119 16.47 -11.64 0.56
N ALA A 120 16.37 -11.52 1.89
CA ALA A 120 16.37 -12.65 2.80
C ALA A 120 15.12 -13.54 2.63
N ALA A 121 13.96 -12.93 2.41
CA ALA A 121 12.73 -13.65 2.06
C ALA A 121 12.87 -14.38 0.71
N ALA A 122 13.38 -13.69 -0.32
CA ALA A 122 13.60 -14.28 -1.64
C ALA A 122 14.58 -15.47 -1.58
N ALA A 123 15.69 -15.34 -0.85
CA ALA A 123 16.63 -16.44 -0.64
C ALA A 123 15.99 -17.64 0.05
N GLY A 124 15.12 -17.41 1.05
CA GLY A 124 14.36 -18.48 1.72
C GLY A 124 13.41 -19.22 0.77
N VAL A 125 12.66 -18.48 -0.05
CA VAL A 125 11.76 -19.06 -1.06
C VAL A 125 12.55 -19.87 -2.10
N LEU A 126 13.68 -19.34 -2.59
CA LEU A 126 14.55 -20.05 -3.53
C LEU A 126 15.16 -21.31 -2.92
N ALA A 127 15.55 -21.27 -1.63
CA ALA A 127 16.02 -22.45 -0.92
C ALA A 127 14.91 -23.50 -0.78
N GLY A 128 13.68 -23.11 -0.43
CA GLY A 128 12.53 -24.02 -0.40
C GLY A 128 12.24 -24.64 -1.77
N TRP A 129 12.33 -23.85 -2.84
CA TRP A 129 12.16 -24.34 -4.21
C TRP A 129 13.25 -25.32 -4.62
N ALA A 130 14.52 -25.01 -4.38
CA ALA A 130 15.63 -25.91 -4.65
C ALA A 130 15.54 -27.20 -3.82
N GLY A 131 15.14 -27.09 -2.55
CA GLY A 131 14.93 -28.22 -1.65
C GLY A 131 13.78 -29.13 -2.10
N ALA A 132 12.72 -28.57 -2.67
CA ALA A 132 11.61 -29.32 -3.25
C ALA A 132 12.03 -30.16 -4.48
N THR A 133 13.03 -29.69 -5.23
CA THR A 133 13.58 -30.41 -6.39
C THR A 133 14.70 -31.39 -6.05
N ALA A 134 15.15 -31.42 -4.78
CA ALA A 134 16.22 -32.28 -4.32
C ALA A 134 15.67 -33.55 -3.65
N ASP A 135 16.44 -34.65 -3.69
CA ASP A 135 16.08 -35.91 -3.06
C ASP A 135 17.01 -36.27 -1.90
N GLY A 136 16.48 -36.95 -0.87
CA GLY A 136 17.25 -37.50 0.24
C GLY A 136 17.91 -36.45 1.15
N GLY A 137 19.21 -36.63 1.45
CA GLY A 137 19.99 -35.79 2.36
C GLY A 137 19.88 -34.27 2.14
N PRO A 138 20.11 -33.71 0.94
CA PRO A 138 20.02 -32.27 0.70
C PRO A 138 18.62 -31.69 0.96
N ARG A 139 17.55 -32.43 0.66
CA ARG A 139 16.18 -32.02 1.00
C ARG A 139 15.99 -31.91 2.51
N THR A 140 16.40 -32.94 3.25
CA THR A 140 16.30 -32.92 4.73
C THR A 140 17.11 -31.78 5.35
N ALA A 141 18.34 -31.55 4.87
CA ALA A 141 19.18 -30.44 5.35
C ALA A 141 18.52 -29.08 5.08
N THR A 142 17.96 -28.87 3.89
CA THR A 142 17.27 -27.62 3.51
C THR A 142 16.05 -27.36 4.39
N VAL A 143 15.21 -28.39 4.61
CA VAL A 143 14.04 -28.29 5.50
C VAL A 143 14.47 -27.95 6.92
N VAL A 144 15.47 -28.65 7.47
CA VAL A 144 15.97 -28.39 8.83
C VAL A 144 16.51 -26.96 8.95
N LEU A 145 17.31 -26.50 7.99
CA LEU A 145 17.86 -25.14 7.99
C LEU A 145 16.77 -24.07 7.90
N LEU A 146 15.75 -24.28 7.08
CA LEU A 146 14.61 -23.35 6.96
C LEU A 146 13.75 -23.33 8.24
N VAL A 147 13.52 -24.48 8.87
CA VAL A 147 12.82 -24.55 10.16
C VAL A 147 13.61 -23.84 11.24
N LEU A 148 14.93 -24.06 11.32
CA LEU A 148 15.80 -23.35 12.26
C LEU A 148 15.80 -21.83 11.98
N ALA A 149 15.87 -21.42 10.71
CA ALA A 149 15.78 -20.01 10.33
C ALA A 149 14.44 -19.39 10.72
N ALA A 150 13.32 -20.12 10.59
CA ALA A 150 12.01 -19.67 11.02
C ALA A 150 11.94 -19.46 12.54
N LEU A 151 12.50 -20.39 13.32
CA LEU A 151 12.59 -20.28 14.78
C LEU A 151 13.46 -19.09 15.19
N VAL A 152 14.65 -18.95 14.60
CA VAL A 152 15.56 -17.82 14.88
C VAL A 152 14.90 -16.47 14.50
N ALA A 153 14.15 -16.42 13.40
CA ALA A 153 13.43 -15.22 13.00
C ALA A 153 12.28 -14.86 13.96
N ALA A 154 11.62 -15.87 14.55
CA ALA A 154 10.51 -15.67 15.50
C ALA A 154 10.97 -15.33 16.93
N LEU A 155 12.20 -15.72 17.30
CA LEU A 155 12.75 -15.47 18.62
C LEU A 155 13.12 -14.00 18.82
N PRO A 156 12.84 -13.41 20.00
CA PRO A 156 13.21 -12.03 20.33
C PRO A 156 14.71 -11.89 20.67
N VAL A 157 15.58 -12.58 19.95
CA VAL A 157 17.04 -12.61 20.22
C VAL A 157 17.75 -11.71 19.20
N GLY A 158 18.44 -10.68 19.69
CA GLY A 158 19.15 -9.73 18.84
C GLY A 158 20.22 -8.95 19.58
N ALA A 159 21.32 -8.66 18.88
CA ALA A 159 22.29 -7.65 19.31
C ALA A 159 21.58 -6.29 19.52
N PRO A 160 22.00 -5.49 20.51
CA PRO A 160 21.43 -4.16 20.74
C PRO A 160 21.54 -3.33 19.45
N GLY A 161 20.40 -3.00 18.82
CA GLY A 161 20.35 -2.16 17.62
C GLY A 161 19.58 -2.72 16.41
N VAL A 162 19.18 -3.99 16.39
CA VAL A 162 18.30 -4.53 15.31
C VAL A 162 16.89 -4.80 15.86
N PRO A 163 15.88 -3.97 15.53
CA PRO A 163 14.54 -4.12 16.09
C PRO A 163 13.97 -5.50 15.77
N ALA A 164 13.73 -6.31 16.82
CA ALA A 164 13.29 -7.70 16.73
C ALA A 164 12.00 -7.86 15.89
N GLY A 165 11.12 -6.87 15.90
CA GLY A 165 9.87 -6.87 15.13
C GLY A 165 10.03 -6.97 13.62
N HIS A 166 11.16 -6.55 13.04
CA HIS A 166 11.38 -6.60 11.58
C HIS A 166 11.77 -8.00 11.09
N ARG A 167 12.48 -8.77 11.92
CA ARG A 167 12.91 -10.13 11.59
C ARG A 167 11.77 -11.14 11.72
N ALA A 168 10.86 -10.91 12.67
CA ALA A 168 9.69 -11.76 12.89
C ALA A 168 8.82 -11.96 11.64
N VAL A 169 8.81 -10.99 10.71
CA VAL A 169 8.08 -11.08 9.43
C VAL A 169 8.65 -12.15 8.49
N LEU A 170 9.90 -12.58 8.67
CA LEU A 170 10.52 -13.64 7.87
C LEU A 170 10.17 -15.05 8.35
N ALA A 171 9.77 -15.22 9.62
CA ALA A 171 9.38 -16.51 10.17
C ALA A 171 8.31 -17.25 9.33
N PRO A 172 7.18 -16.62 8.93
CA PRO A 172 6.19 -17.27 8.08
C PRO A 172 6.76 -17.65 6.70
N VAL A 173 7.66 -16.84 6.13
CA VAL A 173 8.28 -17.12 4.82
C VAL A 173 9.14 -18.38 4.89
N TYR A 174 10.00 -18.50 5.89
CA TYR A 174 10.87 -19.67 6.05
C TYR A 174 10.08 -20.93 6.41
N ALA A 175 9.07 -20.82 7.27
CA ALA A 175 8.20 -21.95 7.62
C ALA A 175 7.40 -22.44 6.39
N GLY A 176 6.85 -21.51 5.60
CA GLY A 176 6.18 -21.84 4.34
C GLY A 176 7.11 -22.48 3.32
N ALA A 177 8.33 -21.96 3.15
CA ALA A 177 9.34 -22.53 2.27
C ALA A 177 9.75 -23.95 2.69
N ALA A 178 9.89 -24.21 4.00
CA ALA A 178 10.14 -25.55 4.53
C ALA A 178 8.96 -26.50 4.24
N ALA A 179 7.73 -26.05 4.49
CA ALA A 179 6.53 -26.83 4.18
C ALA A 179 6.42 -27.15 2.69
N TYR A 180 6.76 -26.20 1.82
CA TYR A 180 6.79 -26.42 0.38
C TYR A 180 7.79 -27.52 0.01
N ALA A 181 9.01 -27.46 0.55
CA ALA A 181 10.02 -28.49 0.32
C ALA A 181 9.58 -29.88 0.84
N VAL A 182 8.75 -29.96 1.87
CA VAL A 182 8.23 -31.24 2.42
C VAL A 182 7.06 -31.78 1.60
N VAL A 183 6.11 -30.93 1.21
CA VAL A 183 4.83 -31.36 0.62
C VAL A 183 4.88 -31.35 -0.92
N TRP A 184 5.96 -30.87 -1.53
CA TRP A 184 6.08 -30.80 -2.98
C TRP A 184 5.87 -32.16 -3.67
N GLU A 185 4.90 -32.16 -4.58
CA GLU A 185 4.62 -33.24 -5.52
C GLU A 185 4.42 -32.64 -6.92
N PRO A 186 5.01 -33.23 -7.97
CA PRO A 186 4.86 -32.75 -9.35
C PRO A 186 3.52 -33.19 -9.98
N VAL A 187 2.42 -33.03 -9.25
CA VAL A 187 1.05 -33.37 -9.71
C VAL A 187 0.22 -32.09 -9.80
N PRO A 188 -0.01 -31.53 -11.00
CA PRO A 188 -0.67 -30.22 -11.19
C PRO A 188 -2.03 -30.08 -10.51
N ASP A 189 -2.83 -31.14 -10.52
CA ASP A 189 -4.17 -31.14 -9.91
C ASP A 189 -4.15 -30.93 -8.39
N ARG A 190 -3.02 -31.25 -7.73
CA ARG A 190 -2.85 -31.11 -6.27
C ARG A 190 -2.22 -29.79 -5.86
N TRP A 191 -1.74 -28.98 -6.80
CA TRP A 191 -1.06 -27.72 -6.51
C TRP A 191 -1.88 -26.74 -5.66
N PRO A 192 -3.21 -26.59 -5.85
CA PRO A 192 -4.00 -25.72 -4.97
C PRO A 192 -3.96 -26.16 -3.50
N VAL A 193 -4.11 -27.47 -3.23
CA VAL A 193 -4.08 -28.02 -1.86
C VAL A 193 -2.71 -27.85 -1.23
N LEU A 194 -1.65 -28.12 -2.00
CA LEU A 194 -0.27 -27.89 -1.57
C LEU A 194 -0.06 -26.43 -1.15
N LEU A 195 -0.50 -25.48 -1.98
CA LEU A 195 -0.44 -24.05 -1.65
C LEU A 195 -1.23 -23.73 -0.38
N GLY A 196 -2.39 -24.37 -0.19
CA GLY A 196 -3.16 -24.29 1.05
C GLY A 196 -2.37 -24.72 2.28
N VAL A 197 -1.71 -25.88 2.24
CA VAL A 197 -0.91 -26.41 3.35
C VAL A 197 0.28 -25.48 3.65
N VAL A 198 0.98 -25.01 2.62
CA VAL A 198 2.09 -24.04 2.76
C VAL A 198 1.60 -22.74 3.41
N ALA A 199 0.44 -22.23 2.98
CA ALA A 199 -0.19 -21.04 3.51
C ALA A 199 -0.60 -21.21 4.98
N LEU A 200 -1.12 -22.39 5.37
CA LEU A 200 -1.47 -22.71 6.75
C LEU A 200 -0.23 -22.74 7.66
N VAL A 201 0.85 -23.42 7.24
CA VAL A 201 2.09 -23.47 8.02
C VAL A 201 2.67 -22.06 8.19
N SER A 202 2.63 -21.25 7.14
CA SER A 202 3.02 -19.84 7.19
C SER A 202 2.15 -19.05 8.18
N ALA A 203 0.84 -19.27 8.20
CA ALA A 203 -0.08 -18.60 9.13
C ALA A 203 0.16 -19.01 10.60
N VAL A 204 0.43 -20.28 10.86
CA VAL A 204 0.78 -20.78 12.20
C VAL A 204 2.08 -20.15 12.67
N ALA A 205 3.11 -20.13 11.81
CA ALA A 205 4.38 -19.48 12.13
C ALA A 205 4.24 -17.97 12.37
N ALA A 206 3.38 -17.28 11.60
CA ALA A 206 3.05 -15.88 11.87
C ALA A 206 2.36 -15.71 13.23
N GLY A 207 1.42 -16.58 13.58
CA GLY A 207 0.76 -16.59 14.89
C GLY A 207 1.74 -16.78 16.04
N VAL A 208 2.66 -17.74 15.94
CA VAL A 208 3.72 -17.99 16.92
C VAL A 208 4.65 -16.78 17.06
N ALA A 209 5.12 -16.22 15.94
CA ALA A 209 5.98 -15.05 15.94
C ALA A 209 5.31 -13.82 16.61
N ARG A 210 3.99 -13.65 16.45
CA ARG A 210 3.21 -12.60 17.12
C ARG A 210 3.17 -12.77 18.63
N VAL A 211 3.09 -14.00 19.11
CA VAL A 211 3.08 -14.30 20.55
C VAL A 211 4.46 -14.04 21.16
N LEU A 212 5.53 -14.40 20.44
CA LEU A 212 6.91 -14.28 20.93
C LEU A 212 7.48 -12.85 20.85
N THR A 213 6.97 -12.01 19.95
CA THR A 213 7.43 -10.62 19.78
C THR A 213 6.27 -9.63 20.01
N PRO A 214 5.98 -9.26 21.28
CA PRO A 214 4.96 -8.27 21.58
C PRO A 214 5.37 -6.89 21.03
N GLY A 215 4.63 -6.41 20.02
CA GLY A 215 4.88 -5.14 19.30
C GLY A 215 3.92 -4.94 18.12
N ARG A 216 4.12 -3.89 17.29
CA ARG A 216 3.31 -3.63 16.07
C ARG A 216 3.30 -4.87 15.16
N SER A 217 2.24 -5.66 15.24
CA SER A 217 2.13 -7.01 14.66
C SER A 217 1.20 -7.10 13.45
N GLU A 218 0.86 -5.94 12.86
CA GLU A 218 -0.14 -5.87 11.79
C GLU A 218 0.26 -6.66 10.54
N ALA A 219 1.54 -6.63 10.16
CA ALA A 219 2.03 -7.43 9.04
C ALA A 219 1.81 -8.93 9.27
N LEU A 220 2.11 -9.42 10.48
CA LEU A 220 1.91 -10.82 10.85
C LEU A 220 0.42 -11.17 10.98
N ARG A 221 -0.42 -10.21 11.38
CA ARG A 221 -1.88 -10.37 11.38
C ARG A 221 -2.41 -10.57 9.96
N VAL A 222 -1.95 -9.76 9.00
CA VAL A 222 -2.28 -9.93 7.57
C VAL A 222 -1.79 -11.29 7.06
N TRP A 223 -0.57 -11.70 7.38
CA TRP A 223 -0.07 -13.05 7.05
C TRP A 223 -0.97 -14.15 7.59
N THR A 224 -1.40 -14.05 8.85
CA THR A 224 -2.28 -15.04 9.48
C THR A 224 -3.62 -15.11 8.75
N MET A 225 -4.26 -13.96 8.50
CA MET A 225 -5.56 -13.89 7.82
C MET A 225 -5.50 -14.41 6.38
N VAL A 226 -4.50 -13.97 5.61
CA VAL A 226 -4.31 -14.41 4.21
C VAL A 226 -4.00 -15.90 4.16
N GLY A 227 -3.08 -16.38 5.01
CA GLY A 227 -2.70 -17.78 5.01
C GLY A 227 -3.85 -18.71 5.37
N VAL A 228 -4.66 -18.34 6.37
CA VAL A 228 -5.89 -19.07 6.73
C VAL A 228 -6.92 -19.01 5.61
N ALA A 229 -7.14 -17.84 4.99
CA ALA A 229 -8.09 -17.70 3.88
C ALA A 229 -7.70 -18.56 2.67
N LEU A 230 -6.41 -18.58 2.31
CA LEU A 230 -5.88 -19.43 1.24
C LEU A 230 -6.06 -20.92 1.56
N PHE A 231 -5.75 -21.34 2.79
CA PHE A 231 -5.96 -22.72 3.23
C PHE A 231 -7.43 -23.13 3.17
N VAL A 232 -8.33 -22.31 3.70
CA VAL A 232 -9.77 -22.57 3.68
C VAL A 232 -10.28 -22.67 2.24
N LEU A 233 -9.93 -21.71 1.38
CA LEU A 233 -10.42 -21.70 0.00
C LEU A 233 -9.93 -22.92 -0.80
N THR A 234 -8.64 -23.25 -0.70
CA THR A 234 -8.04 -24.38 -1.42
C THR A 234 -8.55 -25.72 -0.90
N THR A 235 -8.75 -25.84 0.43
CA THR A 235 -9.34 -27.03 1.05
C THR A 235 -10.81 -27.19 0.67
N LEU A 236 -11.61 -26.12 0.68
CA LEU A 236 -13.00 -26.15 0.21
C LEU A 236 -13.08 -26.57 -1.26
N GLY A 237 -12.18 -26.04 -2.11
CA GLY A 237 -12.06 -26.47 -3.50
C GLY A 237 -11.83 -27.97 -3.62
N ALA A 238 -10.91 -28.53 -2.83
CA ALA A 238 -10.64 -29.96 -2.81
C ALA A 238 -11.81 -30.79 -2.26
N LEU A 239 -12.48 -30.33 -1.20
CA LEU A 239 -13.63 -31.03 -0.59
C LEU A 239 -14.81 -31.16 -1.55
N VAL A 240 -15.03 -30.15 -2.40
CA VAL A 240 -16.07 -30.15 -3.44
C VAL A 240 -15.61 -30.88 -4.71
N GLY A 241 -14.35 -31.32 -4.78
CA GLY A 241 -13.78 -31.94 -5.98
C GLY A 241 -13.64 -30.95 -7.14
N ALA A 242 -13.50 -29.65 -6.85
CA ALA A 242 -13.37 -28.63 -7.87
C ALA A 242 -12.05 -28.78 -8.63
N PRO A 243 -12.05 -28.65 -9.96
CA PRO A 243 -10.82 -28.70 -10.75
C PRO A 243 -9.90 -27.54 -10.40
N ALA A 244 -8.58 -27.74 -10.51
CA ALA A 244 -7.58 -26.74 -10.10
C ALA A 244 -7.80 -25.37 -10.77
N GLN A 245 -8.23 -25.36 -12.04
CA GLN A 245 -8.57 -24.14 -12.78
C GLN A 245 -9.60 -23.25 -12.06
N VAL A 246 -10.58 -23.85 -11.38
CA VAL A 246 -11.62 -23.10 -10.64
C VAL A 246 -10.99 -22.39 -9.44
N VAL A 247 -10.15 -23.10 -8.69
CA VAL A 247 -9.49 -22.53 -7.50
C VAL A 247 -8.57 -21.37 -7.89
N TRP A 248 -7.77 -21.54 -8.96
CA TRP A 248 -6.90 -20.46 -9.46
C TRP A 248 -7.68 -19.25 -9.98
N SER A 249 -8.78 -19.50 -10.70
CA SER A 249 -9.67 -18.45 -11.20
C SER A 249 -10.28 -17.63 -10.06
N VAL A 250 -10.78 -18.30 -9.01
CA VAL A 250 -11.34 -17.63 -7.82
C VAL A 250 -10.26 -16.88 -7.05
N LEU A 251 -9.07 -17.45 -6.87
CA LEU A 251 -7.95 -16.77 -6.22
C LEU A 251 -7.56 -15.48 -6.95
N LEU A 252 -7.48 -15.52 -8.28
CA LEU A 252 -7.16 -14.35 -9.10
C LEU A 252 -8.27 -13.29 -9.03
N ALA A 253 -9.54 -13.71 -8.98
CA ALA A 253 -10.68 -12.82 -8.77
C ALA A 253 -10.71 -12.20 -7.36
N LEU A 254 -10.34 -12.93 -6.32
CA LEU A 254 -10.22 -12.35 -4.97
C LEU A 254 -9.05 -11.37 -4.90
N ALA A 255 -7.92 -11.70 -5.54
CA ALA A 255 -6.75 -10.83 -5.59
C ALA A 255 -7.02 -9.51 -6.34
N LEU A 256 -7.80 -9.53 -7.43
CA LEU A 256 -8.16 -8.30 -8.15
C LEU A 256 -9.13 -7.41 -7.35
N LEU A 257 -9.98 -8.01 -6.50
CA LEU A 257 -10.94 -7.29 -5.67
C LEU A 257 -10.32 -6.72 -4.39
N ALA A 258 -9.31 -7.38 -3.83
CA ALA A 258 -8.67 -7.00 -2.57
C ALA A 258 -8.27 -5.51 -2.49
N PRO A 259 -7.69 -4.87 -3.52
CA PRO A 259 -7.31 -3.45 -3.46
C PRO A 259 -8.48 -2.48 -3.24
N ARG A 260 -9.73 -2.91 -3.46
CA ARG A 260 -10.93 -2.10 -3.22
C ARG A 260 -11.46 -2.21 -1.80
N PHE A 261 -11.32 -3.39 -1.18
CA PHE A 261 -11.87 -3.66 0.14
C PHE A 261 -10.86 -3.41 1.27
N VAL A 262 -9.58 -3.71 1.04
CA VAL A 262 -8.53 -3.61 2.08
C VAL A 262 -8.42 -2.20 2.67
N PRO A 263 -8.42 -1.09 1.91
CA PRO A 263 -8.31 0.24 2.51
C PRO A 263 -9.46 0.56 3.48
N GLY A 264 -10.68 0.08 3.18
CA GLY A 264 -11.84 0.27 4.05
C GLY A 264 -11.78 -0.57 5.34
N LEU A 265 -11.05 -1.69 5.33
CA LEU A 265 -10.83 -2.53 6.52
C LEU A 265 -9.59 -2.12 7.33
N ALA A 266 -8.62 -1.49 6.67
CA ALA A 266 -7.33 -1.14 7.26
C ALA A 266 -7.38 0.17 8.08
N VAL A 267 -8.28 1.08 7.74
CA VAL A 267 -8.44 2.37 8.40
C VAL A 267 -9.70 2.32 9.25
N ASP A 268 -9.54 1.87 10.49
CA ASP A 268 -10.58 1.90 11.50
C ASP A 268 -10.43 3.19 12.31
N VAL A 269 -11.40 4.10 12.17
CA VAL A 269 -11.45 5.35 12.95
C VAL A 269 -12.58 5.20 13.97
N PRO A 270 -12.29 5.28 15.28
CA PRO A 270 -13.32 5.16 16.30
C PRO A 270 -14.48 6.12 16.03
N ASP A 271 -15.72 5.62 16.08
CA ASP A 271 -16.93 6.40 15.80
C ASP A 271 -17.04 7.67 16.65
N GLN A 272 -16.50 7.62 17.87
CA GLN A 272 -16.38 8.73 18.83
C GLN A 272 -15.62 9.94 18.28
N LEU A 273 -14.74 9.73 17.28
CA LEU A 273 -13.93 10.76 16.63
C LEU A 273 -14.54 11.24 15.30
N LEU A 274 -15.36 10.41 14.65
CA LEU A 274 -16.05 10.75 13.39
C LEU A 274 -17.37 11.47 13.64
N VAL A 275 -18.03 11.12 14.74
CA VAL A 275 -19.37 11.53 15.07
C VAL A 275 -19.36 12.01 16.51
N ASP A 276 -19.82 13.25 16.70
CA ASP A 276 -20.08 13.79 18.03
C ASP A 276 -21.30 13.05 18.61
N LEU A 277 -21.05 11.91 19.25
CA LEU A 277 -22.08 11.03 19.80
C LEU A 277 -22.99 11.77 20.79
N GLU A 278 -22.46 12.81 21.47
CA GLU A 278 -23.23 13.69 22.34
C GLU A 278 -24.26 14.55 21.57
N ARG A 279 -24.01 14.83 20.29
CA ARG A 279 -24.98 15.52 19.41
C ARG A 279 -25.99 14.56 18.77
N LEU A 280 -25.61 13.32 18.48
CA LEU A 280 -26.53 12.32 17.92
C LEU A 280 -27.42 11.64 18.97
N SER A 281 -27.02 11.61 20.24
CA SER A 281 -27.87 11.14 21.33
C SER A 281 -29.06 12.06 21.62
N VAL A 282 -29.13 13.23 20.98
CA VAL A 282 -30.20 14.21 21.16
C VAL A 282 -31.15 14.15 19.97
N ASN A 283 -31.97 13.10 19.89
CA ASN A 283 -33.17 13.07 19.03
C ASN A 283 -34.20 12.04 19.53
N ALA A 284 -34.78 12.27 20.71
CA ALA A 284 -36.13 11.84 21.04
C ALA A 284 -36.61 12.56 22.33
N TRP A 285 -37.29 13.70 22.17
CA TRP A 285 -38.30 14.17 23.12
C TRP A 285 -37.94 14.37 24.61
N SER A 286 -36.83 15.05 24.92
CA SER A 286 -36.74 15.73 26.22
C SER A 286 -36.20 17.14 26.11
N ALA A 287 -36.87 18.05 26.80
CA ALA A 287 -36.58 19.47 26.79
C ALA A 287 -35.36 19.79 27.67
N ARG A 288 -34.32 20.33 27.01
CA ARG A 288 -33.26 21.25 27.45
C ARG A 288 -32.69 21.15 28.87
N GLU A 289 -31.38 20.96 28.90
CA GLU A 289 -30.46 21.88 29.58
C GLU A 289 -29.38 22.31 28.59
N ARG A 290 -29.10 23.62 28.46
CA ARG A 290 -27.91 24.09 27.73
C ARG A 290 -26.75 24.00 28.73
N PRO A 291 -25.75 23.14 28.53
CA PRO A 291 -24.60 23.12 29.43
C PRO A 291 -23.88 24.48 29.33
N VAL A 292 -23.80 25.18 30.46
CA VAL A 292 -23.04 26.41 30.63
C VAL A 292 -21.61 26.00 30.99
N GLY A 293 -20.73 25.95 30.00
CA GLY A 293 -19.33 25.57 30.19
C GLY A 293 -18.55 25.61 28.87
N ARG A 294 -17.25 25.88 28.94
CA ARG A 294 -16.34 26.02 27.79
C ARG A 294 -16.32 24.69 27.01
N ARG A 295 -17.15 24.61 25.97
CA ARG A 295 -17.34 23.44 25.10
C ARG A 295 -15.99 22.97 24.58
N GLY A 296 -15.52 21.83 25.10
CA GLY A 296 -14.35 21.16 24.58
C GLY A 296 -14.67 20.66 23.18
N ARG A 297 -14.20 21.38 22.16
CA ARG A 297 -14.10 20.80 20.81
C ARG A 297 -13.29 19.53 20.97
N THR A 298 -13.83 18.36 20.60
CA THR A 298 -13.08 17.10 20.60
C THR A 298 -11.95 17.27 19.61
N VAL A 299 -10.78 17.70 20.09
CA VAL A 299 -9.60 17.85 19.26
C VAL A 299 -8.97 16.47 19.20
N VAL A 300 -8.99 15.87 18.01
CA VAL A 300 -8.31 14.60 17.77
C VAL A 300 -6.81 14.81 18.05
N PRO A 301 -6.21 14.08 19.01
CA PRO A 301 -4.79 14.17 19.27
C PRO A 301 -3.99 13.81 18.01
N PRO A 302 -2.96 14.60 17.63
CA PRO A 302 -2.16 14.32 16.44
C PRO A 302 -1.50 12.94 16.50
N ASP A 303 -1.11 12.49 17.70
CA ASP A 303 -0.44 11.21 17.90
C ASP A 303 -1.35 10.03 17.50
N LEU A 304 -2.65 10.09 17.81
CA LEU A 304 -3.61 9.05 17.40
C LEU A 304 -3.75 8.97 15.87
N VAL A 305 -3.71 10.11 15.19
CA VAL A 305 -3.74 10.16 13.71
C VAL A 305 -2.47 9.53 13.15
N THR A 306 -1.31 9.83 13.72
CA THR A 306 -0.04 9.26 13.26
C THR A 306 0.01 7.75 13.47
N ASP A 307 -0.52 7.23 14.58
CA ASP A 307 -0.57 5.80 14.86
C ASP A 307 -1.54 5.06 13.94
N VAL A 308 -2.73 5.61 13.70
CA VAL A 308 -3.70 5.03 12.74
C VAL A 308 -3.10 5.03 11.34
N ALA A 309 -2.45 6.11 10.92
CA ALA A 309 -1.81 6.19 9.62
C ALA A 309 -0.65 5.19 9.48
N ALA A 310 0.18 5.03 10.52
CA ALA A 310 1.28 4.08 10.53
C ALA A 310 0.78 2.63 10.48
N ARG A 311 -0.22 2.27 11.30
CA ARG A 311 -0.85 0.93 11.28
C ARG A 311 -1.49 0.65 9.92
N GLY A 312 -2.30 1.58 9.41
CA GLY A 312 -2.95 1.47 8.11
C GLY A 312 -1.96 1.28 6.98
N ALA A 313 -0.83 2.00 6.99
CA ALA A 313 0.24 1.83 6.01
C ALA A 313 0.83 0.41 6.02
N VAL A 314 1.08 -0.16 7.21
CA VAL A 314 1.59 -1.54 7.34
C VAL A 314 0.56 -2.57 6.87
N VAL A 315 -0.71 -2.43 7.24
CA VAL A 315 -1.78 -3.34 6.80
C VAL A 315 -1.92 -3.30 5.27
N ILE A 316 -2.00 -2.10 4.70
CA ILE A 316 -2.15 -1.89 3.26
C ILE A 316 -0.96 -2.45 2.49
N THR A 317 0.27 -2.15 2.92
CA THR A 317 1.48 -2.65 2.24
C THR A 317 1.57 -4.17 2.32
N SER A 318 1.31 -4.76 3.48
CA SER A 318 1.31 -6.22 3.68
C SER A 318 0.25 -6.91 2.82
N ALA A 319 -0.95 -6.33 2.72
CA ALA A 319 -2.00 -6.83 1.84
C ALA A 319 -1.62 -6.74 0.36
N CYS A 320 -0.93 -5.67 -0.07
CA CYS A 320 -0.43 -5.56 -1.44
C CYS A 320 0.68 -6.59 -1.73
N VAL A 321 1.51 -6.94 -0.76
CA VAL A 321 2.47 -8.06 -0.88
C VAL A 321 1.72 -9.38 -1.06
N ALA A 322 0.66 -9.62 -0.29
CA ALA A 322 -0.18 -10.81 -0.44
C ALA A 322 -0.83 -10.87 -1.83
N VAL A 323 -1.39 -9.76 -2.34
CA VAL A 323 -1.94 -9.68 -3.70
C VAL A 323 -0.88 -10.03 -4.74
N LEU A 324 0.32 -9.45 -4.63
CA LEU A 324 1.44 -9.77 -5.52
C LEU A 324 1.78 -11.27 -5.50
N ALA A 325 1.91 -11.86 -4.31
CA ALA A 325 2.25 -13.27 -4.16
C ALA A 325 1.16 -14.19 -4.74
N VAL A 326 -0.13 -13.91 -4.47
CA VAL A 326 -1.25 -14.69 -5.01
C VAL A 326 -1.29 -14.57 -6.53
N VAL A 327 -1.14 -13.38 -7.09
CA VAL A 327 -1.17 -13.17 -8.55
C VAL A 327 0.02 -13.85 -9.23
N ALA A 328 1.21 -13.76 -8.65
CA ALA A 328 2.43 -14.37 -9.19
C ALA A 328 2.33 -15.90 -9.29
N VAL A 329 1.49 -16.54 -8.47
CA VAL A 329 1.26 -18.00 -8.51
C VAL A 329 -0.02 -18.34 -9.28
N ALA A 330 -1.14 -17.70 -8.98
CA ALA A 330 -2.45 -18.05 -9.53
C ALA A 330 -2.55 -17.76 -11.03
N ALA A 331 -1.94 -16.68 -11.53
CA ALA A 331 -2.00 -16.36 -12.96
C ALA A 331 -1.30 -17.41 -13.84
N PRO A 332 -0.01 -17.78 -13.61
CA PRO A 332 0.62 -18.83 -14.39
C PRO A 332 0.01 -20.21 -14.13
N ALA A 333 -0.38 -20.52 -12.89
CA ALA A 333 -0.99 -21.81 -12.58
C ALA A 333 -2.36 -21.99 -13.25
N LEU A 334 -3.17 -20.93 -13.33
CA LEU A 334 -4.41 -20.93 -14.08
C LEU A 334 -4.16 -21.27 -15.55
N LEU A 335 -3.27 -20.53 -16.22
CA LEU A 335 -2.98 -20.70 -17.64
C LEU A 335 -2.43 -22.10 -17.95
N ALA A 336 -1.62 -22.67 -17.04
CA ALA A 336 -1.09 -24.03 -17.18
C ALA A 336 -2.13 -25.13 -16.91
N SER A 337 -3.20 -24.84 -16.15
CA SER A 337 -4.19 -25.83 -15.70
C SER A 337 -5.35 -26.07 -16.67
N VAL A 338 -5.47 -25.27 -17.72
CA VAL A 338 -6.64 -25.29 -18.61
C VAL A 338 -6.36 -26.14 -19.86
N PRO A 339 -7.05 -27.29 -20.04
CA PRO A 339 -6.72 -28.20 -21.14
C PRO A 339 -7.51 -27.93 -22.44
N HIS A 340 -8.60 -27.17 -22.38
CA HIS A 340 -9.58 -27.09 -23.48
C HIS A 340 -9.70 -25.66 -24.05
N THR A 341 -9.74 -25.56 -25.38
CA THR A 341 -9.70 -24.31 -26.15
C THR A 341 -10.69 -23.20 -25.69
N PRO A 342 -11.99 -23.46 -25.40
CA PRO A 342 -12.90 -22.39 -24.97
C PRO A 342 -12.52 -21.83 -23.59
N ASP A 343 -12.09 -22.69 -22.68
CA ASP A 343 -11.70 -22.31 -21.31
C ASP A 343 -10.39 -21.51 -21.33
N VAL A 344 -9.49 -21.80 -22.29
CA VAL A 344 -8.22 -21.06 -22.49
C VAL A 344 -8.50 -19.59 -22.79
N VAL A 345 -9.50 -19.28 -23.61
CA VAL A 345 -9.88 -17.89 -23.91
C VAL A 345 -10.38 -17.19 -22.65
N GLY A 346 -11.20 -17.87 -21.84
CA GLY A 346 -11.68 -17.36 -20.55
C GLY A 346 -10.53 -17.08 -19.58
N ALA A 347 -9.60 -18.02 -19.43
CA ALA A 347 -8.43 -17.88 -18.55
C ALA A 347 -7.49 -16.74 -19.00
N ARG A 348 -7.22 -16.63 -20.31
CA ARG A 348 -6.42 -15.53 -20.88
C ARG A 348 -7.10 -14.18 -20.68
N ALA A 349 -8.41 -14.09 -20.89
CA ALA A 349 -9.19 -12.89 -20.65
C ALA A 349 -9.14 -12.50 -19.17
N LEU A 350 -9.31 -13.45 -18.26
CA LEU A 350 -9.24 -13.22 -16.82
C LEU A 350 -7.86 -12.70 -16.42
N ALA A 351 -6.77 -13.32 -16.89
CA ALA A 351 -5.40 -12.86 -16.61
C ALA A 351 -5.13 -11.45 -17.16
N LEU A 352 -5.57 -11.16 -18.39
CA LEU A 352 -5.43 -9.85 -19.02
C LEU A 352 -6.17 -8.77 -18.21
N LEU A 353 -7.43 -9.02 -17.89
CA LEU A 353 -8.32 -8.06 -17.23
C LEU A 353 -7.96 -7.88 -15.76
N ALA A 354 -7.57 -8.96 -15.05
CA ALA A 354 -7.07 -8.86 -13.68
C ALA A 354 -5.78 -8.02 -13.63
N GLY A 355 -4.84 -8.26 -14.56
CA GLY A 355 -3.61 -7.46 -14.67
C GLY A 355 -3.90 -5.98 -14.93
N ALA A 356 -4.82 -5.69 -15.86
CA ALA A 356 -5.27 -4.33 -16.15
C ALA A 356 -5.95 -3.67 -14.94
N ALA A 357 -6.85 -4.39 -14.25
CA ALA A 357 -7.55 -3.89 -13.06
C ALA A 357 -6.56 -3.50 -11.95
N LEU A 358 -5.56 -4.34 -11.67
CA LEU A 358 -4.52 -4.06 -10.66
C LEU A 358 -3.67 -2.84 -11.00
N LEU A 359 -3.29 -2.68 -12.28
CA LEU A 359 -2.54 -1.52 -12.76
C LEU A 359 -3.34 -0.21 -12.62
N LEU A 360 -4.64 -0.26 -12.94
CA LEU A 360 -5.54 0.88 -12.82
C LEU A 360 -5.79 1.19 -11.34
N ALA A 361 -6.07 0.19 -10.50
CA ALA A 361 -6.31 0.33 -9.07
C ALA A 361 -5.10 0.92 -8.34
N ALA A 362 -3.86 0.63 -8.77
CA ALA A 362 -2.65 1.22 -8.18
C ALA A 362 -2.65 2.77 -8.20
N ARG A 363 -3.45 3.41 -9.05
CA ARG A 363 -3.57 4.88 -9.12
C ARG A 363 -4.22 5.51 -7.88
N SER A 364 -5.14 4.79 -7.23
CA SER A 364 -5.86 5.29 -6.06
C SER A 364 -5.00 5.26 -4.80
N TYR A 365 -3.94 4.45 -4.80
CA TYR A 365 -2.99 4.33 -3.70
C TYR A 365 -2.01 5.48 -3.69
N ARG A 366 -2.04 6.32 -2.64
CA ARG A 366 -1.07 7.39 -2.42
C ARG A 366 0.30 6.87 -1.95
N HIS A 367 0.31 5.77 -1.19
CA HIS A 367 1.54 5.19 -0.66
C HIS A 367 2.39 4.56 -1.78
N ARG A 368 3.65 5.00 -1.92
CA ARG A 368 4.53 4.59 -3.03
C ARG A 368 4.78 3.08 -3.08
N ALA A 369 5.07 2.46 -1.93
CA ALA A 369 5.33 1.01 -1.86
C ALA A 369 4.10 0.17 -2.27
N ALA A 370 2.92 0.43 -1.68
CA ALA A 370 1.68 -0.25 -2.05
C ALA A 370 1.35 -0.10 -3.54
N ARG A 371 1.50 1.12 -4.08
CA ARG A 371 1.34 1.38 -5.52
C ARG A 371 2.31 0.56 -6.37
N ALA A 372 3.58 0.48 -5.99
CA ALA A 372 4.59 -0.29 -6.72
C ALA A 372 4.26 -1.79 -6.69
N LEU A 373 3.86 -2.33 -5.53
CA LEU A 373 3.48 -3.73 -5.37
C LEU A 373 2.27 -4.11 -6.23
N LEU A 374 1.22 -3.28 -6.26
CA LEU A 374 0.06 -3.52 -7.12
C LEU A 374 0.41 -3.45 -8.61
N ARG A 375 1.33 -2.55 -8.99
CA ARG A 375 1.85 -2.50 -10.37
C ARG A 375 2.64 -3.74 -10.72
N LEU A 376 3.52 -4.20 -9.84
CA LEU A 376 4.26 -5.44 -10.03
C LEU A 376 3.31 -6.65 -10.13
N ALA A 377 2.22 -6.68 -9.35
CA ALA A 377 1.22 -7.73 -9.43
C ALA A 377 0.53 -7.74 -10.80
N GLY A 378 0.06 -6.58 -11.27
CA GLY A 378 -0.56 -6.45 -12.58
C GLY A 378 0.38 -6.78 -13.74
N LEU A 379 1.64 -6.32 -13.67
CA LEU A 379 2.68 -6.68 -14.64
C LEU A 379 3.03 -8.17 -14.59
N GLY A 380 3.02 -8.79 -13.42
CA GLY A 380 3.25 -10.22 -13.23
C GLY A 380 2.16 -11.07 -13.92
N ALA A 381 0.89 -10.68 -13.78
CA ALA A 381 -0.21 -11.34 -14.50
C ALA A 381 -0.04 -11.24 -16.02
N TRP A 382 0.34 -10.06 -16.52
CA TRP A 382 0.60 -9.86 -17.95
C TRP A 382 1.84 -10.60 -18.44
N LEU A 383 2.89 -10.71 -17.62
CA LEU A 383 4.07 -11.52 -17.95
C LEU A 383 3.70 -13.00 -18.08
N ALA A 384 2.90 -13.54 -17.15
CA ALA A 384 2.40 -14.91 -17.25
C ALA A 384 1.59 -15.13 -18.53
N LEU A 385 0.70 -14.20 -18.86
CA LEU A 385 -0.06 -14.22 -20.11
C LEU A 385 0.85 -14.14 -21.35
N LEU A 386 1.87 -13.28 -21.34
CA LEU A 386 2.81 -13.17 -22.45
C LEU A 386 3.62 -14.46 -22.64
N VAL A 387 4.04 -15.12 -21.56
CA VAL A 387 4.74 -16.41 -21.62
C VAL A 387 3.83 -17.49 -22.22
N ASP A 388 2.57 -17.56 -21.79
CA ASP A 388 1.58 -18.49 -22.34
C ASP A 388 1.32 -18.24 -23.84
N LEU A 389 1.11 -16.97 -24.24
CA LEU A 389 0.92 -16.61 -25.64
C LEU A 389 2.18 -16.89 -26.46
N ALA A 390 3.38 -16.60 -25.94
CA ALA A 390 4.63 -16.88 -26.64
C ALA A 390 4.82 -18.39 -26.88
N ALA A 391 4.46 -19.24 -25.90
CA ALA A 391 4.48 -20.69 -26.07
C ALA A 391 3.55 -21.13 -27.21
N ALA A 392 2.31 -20.64 -27.22
CA ALA A 392 1.33 -20.93 -28.28
C ALA A 392 1.75 -20.40 -29.66
N LEU A 393 2.52 -19.31 -29.72
CA LEU A 393 2.98 -18.72 -30.98
C LEU A 393 4.11 -19.48 -31.65
N ARG A 394 5.00 -20.11 -30.88
CA ARG A 394 6.04 -21.00 -31.42
C ARG A 394 5.45 -22.18 -32.21
N GLU A 395 4.18 -22.49 -31.97
CA GLU A 395 3.47 -23.60 -32.58
C GLU A 395 2.73 -23.21 -33.88
N GLY A 396 2.70 -21.93 -34.31
CA GLY A 396 2.21 -21.63 -35.68
C GLY A 396 1.77 -20.23 -36.11
N ALA A 397 2.04 -19.12 -35.40
CA ALA A 397 1.49 -17.81 -35.83
C ALA A 397 2.35 -16.56 -35.49
N GLY A 398 3.68 -16.65 -35.58
CA GLY A 398 4.62 -15.68 -34.99
C GLY A 398 4.55 -14.22 -35.48
N LEU A 399 4.19 -13.95 -36.74
CA LEU A 399 4.35 -12.59 -37.32
C LEU A 399 3.16 -11.65 -37.03
N LEU A 400 1.93 -12.08 -37.25
CA LEU A 400 0.74 -11.22 -37.04
C LEU A 400 0.51 -10.93 -35.55
N VAL A 401 0.76 -11.91 -34.69
CA VAL A 401 0.61 -11.74 -33.24
C VAL A 401 1.78 -10.97 -32.63
N GLY A 402 2.99 -11.14 -33.19
CA GLY A 402 4.13 -10.26 -32.87
C GLY A 402 3.80 -8.79 -33.20
N GLY A 403 3.22 -8.54 -34.38
CA GLY A 403 2.74 -7.20 -34.75
C GLY A 403 1.64 -6.66 -33.82
N ALA A 404 0.66 -7.49 -33.47
CA ALA A 404 -0.41 -7.11 -32.54
C ALA A 404 0.12 -6.82 -31.12
N ALA A 405 1.12 -7.58 -30.65
CA ALA A 405 1.76 -7.37 -29.36
C ALA A 405 2.54 -6.04 -29.32
N VAL A 406 3.27 -5.70 -30.38
CA VAL A 406 3.96 -4.41 -30.51
C VAL A 406 2.95 -3.25 -30.57
N ALA A 407 1.87 -3.38 -31.34
CA ALA A 407 0.82 -2.37 -31.41
C ALA A 407 0.14 -2.16 -30.05
N LEU A 408 -0.14 -3.24 -29.32
CA LEU A 408 -0.69 -3.18 -27.97
C LEU A 408 0.29 -2.52 -26.98
N ALA A 409 1.59 -2.86 -27.05
CA ALA A 409 2.61 -2.24 -26.23
C ALA A 409 2.69 -0.71 -26.48
N LEU A 410 2.66 -0.28 -27.74
CA LEU A 410 2.63 1.14 -28.09
C LEU A 410 1.36 1.84 -27.59
N ALA A 411 0.20 1.19 -27.72
CA ALA A 411 -1.07 1.71 -27.20
C ALA A 411 -1.06 1.84 -25.67
N LEU A 412 -0.46 0.87 -24.97
CA LEU A 412 -0.28 0.89 -23.52
C LEU A 412 0.67 1.99 -23.06
N VAL A 413 1.77 2.23 -23.79
CA VAL A 413 2.67 3.36 -23.53
C VAL A 413 1.94 4.69 -23.71
N ALA A 414 1.18 4.85 -24.80
CA ALA A 414 0.38 6.05 -25.03
C ALA A 414 -0.68 6.27 -23.92
N ALA A 415 -1.37 5.20 -23.51
CA ALA A 415 -2.32 5.23 -22.41
C ALA A 415 -1.66 5.55 -21.06
N ALA A 416 -0.47 5.00 -20.79
CA ALA A 416 0.29 5.28 -19.58
C ALA A 416 0.74 6.76 -19.51
N VAL A 417 1.18 7.33 -20.64
CA VAL A 417 1.53 8.76 -20.73
C VAL A 417 0.29 9.65 -20.54
N ALA A 418 -0.83 9.32 -21.18
CA ALA A 418 -2.07 10.06 -21.05
C ALA A 418 -2.64 10.00 -19.63
N THR A 419 -2.65 8.82 -19.01
CA THR A 419 -3.17 8.61 -17.65
C THR A 419 -2.22 9.11 -16.56
N GLY A 420 -0.90 9.08 -16.78
CA GLY A 420 0.10 9.68 -15.89
C GLY A 420 0.01 11.21 -15.83
N ARG A 421 -0.44 11.84 -16.92
CA ARG A 421 -0.80 13.28 -16.96
C ARG A 421 -2.17 13.59 -16.33
N GLY A 422 -2.93 12.57 -15.94
CA GLY A 422 -4.32 12.66 -15.47
C GLY A 422 -4.55 13.56 -14.25
N TRP A 423 -3.51 13.91 -13.50
CA TRP A 423 -3.59 14.92 -12.43
C TRP A 423 -3.88 16.33 -12.94
N ARG A 424 -3.74 16.59 -14.25
CA ARG A 424 -4.02 17.88 -14.88
C ARG A 424 -5.38 17.96 -15.59
N SER A 425 -6.12 16.85 -15.72
CA SER A 425 -7.41 16.83 -16.45
C SER A 425 -8.45 15.94 -15.76
N ALA A 426 -9.51 16.56 -15.26
CA ALA A 426 -10.64 15.88 -14.62
C ALA A 426 -11.33 14.86 -15.55
N TRP A 427 -11.33 15.12 -16.86
CA TRP A 427 -11.92 14.23 -17.85
C TRP A 427 -11.16 12.89 -17.98
N TRP A 428 -9.83 12.95 -18.00
CA TRP A 428 -8.99 11.74 -18.04
C TRP A 428 -9.05 10.95 -16.73
N SER A 429 -9.18 11.63 -15.58
CA SER A 429 -9.42 10.97 -14.29
C SER A 429 -10.74 10.19 -14.31
N ARG A 430 -11.84 10.83 -14.74
CA ARG A 430 -13.16 10.19 -14.81
C ARG A 430 -13.18 9.00 -15.77
N ARG A 431 -12.54 9.09 -16.94
CA ARG A 431 -12.42 7.95 -17.86
C ARG A 431 -11.62 6.79 -17.28
N ALA A 432 -10.57 7.10 -16.54
CA ALA A 432 -9.77 6.08 -15.87
C ALA A 432 -10.56 5.33 -14.79
N GLU A 433 -11.42 6.01 -14.05
CA GLU A 433 -12.34 5.39 -13.07
C GLU A 433 -13.37 4.48 -13.76
N VAL A 434 -14.01 4.95 -14.84
CA VAL A 434 -14.95 4.15 -15.63
C VAL A 434 -14.27 2.91 -16.22
N LEU A 435 -13.06 3.08 -16.76
CA LEU A 435 -12.28 1.96 -17.30
C LEU A 435 -11.93 0.95 -16.22
N GLU A 436 -11.54 1.39 -15.02
CA GLU A 436 -11.26 0.49 -13.90
C GLU A 436 -12.51 -0.29 -13.46
N GLY A 437 -13.67 0.37 -13.42
CA GLY A 437 -14.95 -0.28 -13.14
C GLY A 437 -15.31 -1.31 -14.21
N PHE A 438 -15.20 -0.94 -15.48
CA PHE A 438 -15.52 -1.78 -16.63
C PHE A 438 -14.59 -3.00 -16.74
N VAL A 439 -13.27 -2.79 -16.63
CA VAL A 439 -12.28 -3.87 -16.64
C VAL A 439 -12.50 -4.82 -15.46
N GLY A 440 -12.81 -4.29 -14.27
CA GLY A 440 -13.15 -5.11 -13.10
C GLY A 440 -14.42 -5.95 -13.33
N ALA A 441 -15.47 -5.37 -13.89
CA ALA A 441 -16.71 -6.08 -14.21
C ALA A 441 -16.49 -7.18 -15.26
N LEU A 442 -15.73 -6.87 -16.32
CA LEU A 442 -15.36 -7.86 -17.34
C LEU A 442 -14.48 -8.97 -16.78
N ALA A 443 -13.56 -8.67 -15.85
CA ALA A 443 -12.74 -9.70 -15.19
C ALA A 443 -13.63 -10.68 -14.41
N LEU A 444 -14.63 -10.18 -13.68
CA LEU A 444 -15.60 -11.03 -12.98
C LEU A 444 -16.47 -11.82 -13.98
N ALA A 445 -16.88 -11.21 -15.09
CA ALA A 445 -17.60 -11.93 -16.14
C ALA A 445 -16.74 -13.05 -16.77
N SER A 446 -15.43 -12.82 -16.97
CA SER A 446 -14.50 -13.83 -17.50
C SER A 446 -14.23 -15.00 -16.56
N LEU A 447 -14.65 -14.91 -15.29
CA LEU A 447 -14.58 -16.02 -14.34
C LEU A 447 -15.43 -17.22 -14.81
N VAL A 448 -16.59 -16.96 -15.42
CA VAL A 448 -17.52 -17.99 -15.90
C VAL A 448 -16.88 -18.88 -16.98
N PRO A 449 -16.31 -18.36 -18.08
CA PRO A 449 -15.59 -19.20 -19.03
C PRO A 449 -14.26 -19.74 -18.48
N ALA A 450 -13.54 -18.99 -17.63
CA ALA A 450 -12.28 -19.46 -17.06
C ALA A 450 -12.43 -20.70 -16.15
N THR A 451 -13.58 -20.83 -15.49
CA THR A 451 -13.90 -21.99 -14.63
C THR A 451 -14.36 -23.21 -15.43
N GLY A 452 -14.66 -23.07 -16.73
CA GLY A 452 -15.26 -24.12 -17.55
C GLY A 452 -16.77 -24.29 -17.32
N LEU A 453 -17.41 -23.40 -16.57
CA LEU A 453 -18.85 -23.48 -16.27
C LEU A 453 -19.70 -23.44 -17.54
N PHE A 454 -19.32 -22.62 -18.52
CA PHE A 454 -20.02 -22.55 -19.79
C PHE A 454 -20.01 -23.89 -20.54
N ARG A 455 -18.86 -24.58 -20.55
CA ARG A 455 -18.74 -25.91 -21.15
C ARG A 455 -19.61 -26.94 -20.42
N LEU A 456 -19.57 -26.96 -19.08
CA LEU A 456 -20.41 -27.85 -18.28
C LEU A 456 -21.90 -27.66 -18.56
N LEU A 457 -22.34 -26.40 -18.69
CA LEU A 457 -23.73 -26.10 -19.05
C LEU A 457 -24.05 -26.53 -20.48
N TRP A 458 -23.16 -26.27 -21.43
CA TRP A 458 -23.35 -26.65 -22.84
C TRP A 458 -23.43 -28.17 -23.03
N GLU A 459 -22.53 -28.92 -22.40
CA GLU A 459 -22.50 -30.40 -22.45
C GLU A 459 -23.66 -31.04 -21.68
N SER A 460 -24.27 -30.33 -20.73
CA SER A 460 -25.43 -30.82 -19.97
C SER A 460 -26.76 -30.68 -20.69
N VAL A 461 -26.82 -29.93 -21.80
CA VAL A 461 -28.02 -29.84 -22.64
C VAL A 461 -28.01 -31.06 -23.56
N PRO A 462 -28.94 -32.03 -23.41
CA PRO A 462 -29.04 -33.15 -24.34
C PRO A 462 -29.36 -32.63 -25.74
N ASP A 463 -28.64 -33.14 -26.76
CA ASP A 463 -28.89 -32.84 -28.17
C ASP A 463 -30.39 -33.01 -28.48
N VAL A 464 -31.04 -31.92 -28.89
CA VAL A 464 -32.44 -31.89 -29.33
C VAL A 464 -32.51 -32.10 -30.84
#